data_AF-A0A7C1Z7S7-F1
#
_entry.id   AF-A0A7C1Z7S7-F1
#
_cell.length_a   1.000
_cell.length_b   1.000
_cell.length_c   1.000
_cell.angle_alpha   90.00
_cell.angle_beta   90.00
_cell.angle_gamma   90.00
#
_symmetry.space_group_name_H-M   'P 1'
#
loop_
_entity.id
_entity.type
_entity.pdbx_description
1 polymer ?
#
loop_
_entity_poly.entity_id
_entity_poly.type
_entity_poly.pdbx_seq_one_letter_code
_entity_poly.pdbx_strand_id
1 'polypeptide(L)'
;MFIRQVKKQNTKSGKVFFQYQLAQASRIEGKVKQQSILYLGSEPILADTENRKMVLDILQSKIFGQSILFTEDYPKSIHELAERYFEKFRIK
;
A
#
# COMPACT_ATOMS: atom_id res chain seq x y z
N MET A 1 5.27 1.54 -7.98
CA MET A 1 4.41 0.59 -7.22
C MET A 1 3.06 1.24 -6.99
N PHE A 2 2.06 0.54 -6.45
CA PHE A 2 0.78 1.15 -6.08
C PHE A 2 0.11 0.40 -4.92
N ILE A 3 -0.73 1.08 -4.15
CA ILE A 3 -1.63 0.43 -3.18
C ILE A 3 -2.93 0.08 -3.89
N ARG A 4 -3.18 -1.22 -4.06
CA ARG A 4 -4.42 -1.75 -4.62
C ARG A 4 -5.47 -1.90 -3.53
N GLN A 5 -6.65 -1.35 -3.75
CA GLN A 5 -7.84 -1.62 -2.96
C GLN A 5 -8.58 -2.84 -3.53
N VAL A 6 -8.95 -3.77 -2.65
CA VAL A 6 -9.65 -5.02 -3.00
C VAL A 6 -10.95 -5.08 -2.22
N LYS A 7 -12.08 -5.02 -2.92
CA LYS A 7 -13.40 -5.22 -2.32
C LYS A 7 -13.53 -6.66 -1.85
N LYS A 8 -13.95 -6.85 -0.61
CA LYS A 8 -14.25 -8.14 0.01
C LYS A 8 -15.68 -8.13 0.53
N GLN A 9 -16.26 -9.32 0.59
CA GLN A 9 -17.58 -9.57 1.15
C GLN A 9 -17.50 -10.90 1.89
N ASN A 10 -17.95 -10.95 3.14
CA ASN A 10 -17.85 -12.15 3.97
C ASN A 10 -18.86 -13.25 3.59
N THR A 11 -20.06 -12.88 3.14
CA THR A 11 -21.08 -13.77 2.59
C THR A 11 -21.78 -13.11 1.42
N LYS A 12 -22.59 -13.83 0.62
CA LYS A 12 -23.30 -13.25 -0.55
C LYS A 12 -24.18 -12.03 -0.21
N SER A 13 -24.71 -11.95 1.01
CA SER A 13 -25.53 -10.84 1.53
C SER A 13 -24.85 -10.05 2.67
N GLY A 14 -23.59 -10.36 2.97
CA GLY A 14 -22.92 -9.84 4.15
C GLY A 14 -22.21 -8.52 3.95
N LYS A 15 -21.50 -8.08 4.99
CA LYS A 15 -20.79 -6.79 5.05
C LYS A 15 -19.69 -6.71 4.00
N VAL A 16 -19.73 -5.65 3.22
CA VAL A 16 -18.65 -5.25 2.32
C VAL A 16 -17.56 -4.55 3.11
N PHE A 17 -16.31 -4.92 2.86
CA PHE A 17 -15.14 -4.25 3.41
C PHE A 17 -14.02 -4.19 2.36
N PHE A 18 -13.00 -3.38 2.63
CA PHE A 18 -11.87 -3.23 1.73
C PHE A 18 -10.59 -3.73 2.38
N GLN A 19 -9.80 -4.43 1.59
CA GLN A 19 -8.45 -4.81 1.91
C GLN A 19 -7.48 -4.08 0.99
N TYR A 20 -6.27 -3.86 1.46
CA TYR A 20 -5.24 -3.15 0.74
C TYR A 20 -4.01 -4.02 0.54
N GLN A 21 -3.40 -3.89 -0.63
CA GLN A 21 -2.20 -4.62 -1.01
C GLN A 21 -1.21 -3.68 -1.69
N LEU A 22 0.05 -3.72 -1.27
CA LEU A 22 1.13 -3.12 -2.03
C LEU A 22 1.37 -4.01 -3.24
N ALA A 23 1.22 -3.45 -4.44
CA ALA A 23 1.39 -4.17 -5.69
C ALA A 23 2.44 -3.49 -6.57
N GLN A 24 3.08 -4.29 -7.43
CA GLN A 24 3.99 -3.83 -8.46
C GLN A 24 3.48 -4.30 -9.81
N ALA A 25 3.48 -3.38 -10.77
CA ALA A 25 3.26 -3.70 -12.17
C ALA A 25 4.61 -3.82 -12.88
N SER A 26 4.73 -4.83 -13.74
CA SER A 26 5.88 -5.04 -14.62
C SER A 26 5.39 -5.50 -16.00
N ARG A 27 6.27 -5.46 -17.00
CA ARG A 27 6.01 -6.06 -18.32
C ARG A 27 6.90 -7.28 -18.49
N ILE A 28 6.31 -8.41 -18.84
CA ILE A 28 7.01 -9.65 -19.19
C ILE A 28 6.53 -10.05 -20.57
N GLU A 29 7.44 -10.14 -21.54
CA GLU A 29 7.12 -10.51 -22.94
C GLU A 29 6.00 -9.64 -23.54
N GLY A 30 6.08 -8.33 -23.31
CA GLY A 30 5.08 -7.35 -23.77
C GLY A 30 3.76 -7.34 -22.98
N LYS A 31 3.48 -8.35 -22.16
CA LYS A 31 2.26 -8.45 -21.33
C LYS A 31 2.44 -7.75 -19.99
N VAL A 32 1.45 -6.96 -19.59
CA VAL A 32 1.41 -6.34 -18.25
C VAL A 32 1.09 -7.43 -17.23
N LYS A 33 1.97 -7.61 -16.24
CA LYS A 33 1.71 -8.44 -15.07
C LYS A 33 1.70 -7.56 -13.83
N GLN A 34 0.82 -7.89 -12.88
CA GLN A 34 0.74 -7.22 -11.60
C GLN A 34 0.90 -8.24 -10.48
N GLN A 35 1.89 -8.01 -9.61
CA GLN A 35 2.21 -8.88 -8.49
C GLN A 35 1.86 -8.18 -7.17
N SER A 36 1.26 -8.92 -6.25
CA SER A 36 1.07 -8.46 -4.87
C SER A 36 2.38 -8.67 -4.09
N ILE A 37 2.94 -7.57 -3.59
CA ILE A 37 4.18 -7.56 -2.82
C ILE A 37 3.88 -7.72 -1.34
N LEU A 38 2.94 -6.96 -0.79
CA LEU A 38 2.67 -6.98 0.65
C LEU A 38 1.18 -6.83 0.92
N TYR A 39 0.65 -7.64 1.82
CA TYR A 39 -0.70 -7.46 2.34
C TYR A 39 -0.71 -6.37 3.42
N LEU A 40 -1.50 -5.32 3.21
CA LEU A 40 -1.57 -4.15 4.09
C LEU A 40 -2.75 -4.20 5.07
N GLY A 41 -3.61 -5.21 4.99
CA GLY A 41 -4.77 -5.32 5.88
C GLY A 41 -5.96 -4.47 5.42
N SER A 42 -6.76 -4.03 6.39
CA SER A 42 -8.02 -3.28 6.18
C SER A 42 -8.05 -1.99 7.01
N GLU A 43 -6.89 -1.36 7.23
CA GLU A 43 -6.74 -0.18 8.08
C GLU A 43 -7.65 0.98 7.60
N PRO A 44 -8.51 1.57 8.46
CA PRO A 44 -9.48 2.59 8.05
C PRO A 44 -8.84 3.82 7.40
N ILE A 45 -7.65 4.20 7.84
CA ILE A 45 -6.90 5.35 7.28
C ILE A 45 -6.59 5.19 5.78
N LEU A 46 -6.50 3.94 5.27
CA LEU A 46 -6.30 3.66 3.85
C LEU A 46 -7.59 3.75 3.02
N ALA A 47 -8.76 3.99 3.63
CA ALA A 47 -9.99 4.27 2.89
C ALA A 47 -9.88 5.58 2.09
N ASP A 48 -9.17 6.56 2.64
CA ASP A 48 -8.87 7.81 1.96
C ASP A 48 -7.78 7.63 0.89
N THR A 49 -8.00 8.23 -0.28
CA THR A 49 -7.10 8.08 -1.44
C THR A 49 -5.78 8.82 -1.27
N GLU A 50 -5.81 10.01 -0.68
CA GLU A 50 -4.59 10.80 -0.44
C GLU A 50 -3.73 10.15 0.63
N ASN A 51 -4.34 9.58 1.67
CA ASN A 51 -3.62 8.78 2.66
C ASN A 51 -2.90 7.58 2.03
N ARG A 52 -3.55 6.88 1.09
CA ARG A 52 -2.88 5.78 0.36
C ARG A 52 -1.68 6.27 -0.44
N LYS A 53 -1.78 7.45 -1.05
CA LYS A 53 -0.68 8.06 -1.81
C LYS A 53 0.48 8.42 -0.89
N MET A 54 0.22 9.13 0.21
CA MET A 54 1.25 9.49 1.19
C MET A 54 1.96 8.27 1.78
N VAL A 55 1.20 7.21 2.13
CA VAL A 55 1.78 5.94 2.62
C VAL A 55 2.63 5.26 1.54
N LEU A 56 2.16 5.26 0.29
CA LEU A 56 2.90 4.70 -0.84
C LEU A 56 4.23 5.43 -1.07
N ASP A 57 4.23 6.76 -1.02
CA ASP A 57 5.42 7.57 -1.22
C ASP A 57 6.48 7.24 -0.16
N ILE A 58 6.10 7.25 1.13
CA ILE A 58 7.02 6.85 2.21
C ILE A 58 7.51 5.41 2.01
N LEU A 59 6.62 4.46 1.68
CA LEU A 59 7.02 3.06 1.47
C LEU A 59 7.99 2.90 0.30
N GLN A 60 7.74 3.56 -0.83
CA GLN A 60 8.64 3.53 -1.98
C GLN A 60 10.00 4.12 -1.61
N SER A 61 10.02 5.24 -0.87
CA SER A 61 11.27 5.87 -0.45
C SER A 61 12.16 4.90 0.36
N LYS A 62 11.54 4.16 1.28
CA LYS A 62 12.21 3.17 2.14
C LYS A 62 12.63 1.91 1.38
N ILE A 63 11.76 1.37 0.52
CA ILE A 63 12.03 0.15 -0.25
C ILE A 63 13.16 0.36 -1.26
N PHE A 64 13.21 1.52 -1.91
CA PHE A 64 14.22 1.83 -2.92
C PHE A 64 15.44 2.56 -2.38
N GLY A 65 15.42 2.98 -1.11
CA GLY A 65 16.49 3.81 -0.53
C GLY A 65 16.62 5.18 -1.21
N GLN A 66 15.51 5.70 -1.75
CA GLN A 66 15.48 6.97 -2.49
C GLN A 66 14.65 7.98 -1.72
N SER A 67 15.18 9.17 -1.46
CA SER A 67 14.38 10.23 -0.86
C SER A 67 13.31 10.71 -1.85
N ILE A 68 12.07 10.80 -1.40
CA ILE A 68 10.98 11.47 -2.12
C ILE A 68 10.78 12.83 -1.49
N LEU A 69 10.70 13.86 -2.32
CA LEU A 69 10.52 15.24 -1.87
C LEU A 69 9.23 15.39 -1.06
N PHE A 70 9.29 16.22 -0.01
CA PHE A 70 8.13 16.66 0.78
C PHE A 70 7.36 15.56 1.52
N THR A 71 8.02 14.46 1.87
CA THR A 71 7.41 13.41 2.72
C THR A 71 7.45 13.75 4.21
N GLU A 72 8.27 14.73 4.62
CA GLU A 72 8.46 15.14 6.03
C GLU A 72 7.23 15.85 6.61
N ASP A 73 6.42 16.47 5.76
CA ASP A 73 5.21 17.21 6.15
C ASP A 73 3.98 16.30 6.29
N TYR A 74 4.11 15.00 6.06
CA TYR A 74 2.97 14.09 6.13
C TYR A 74 2.54 13.86 7.58
N PRO A 75 1.23 13.58 7.82
CA PRO A 75 0.75 13.33 9.16
C PRO A 75 1.51 12.19 9.84
N LYS A 76 1.76 12.33 11.15
CA LYS A 76 2.48 11.31 11.95
C LYS A 76 1.88 9.91 11.79
N SER A 77 0.55 9.81 11.72
CA SER A 77 -0.16 8.54 11.51
C SER A 77 0.18 7.84 10.19
N ILE A 78 0.50 8.60 9.14
CA ILE A 78 0.96 8.08 7.84
C ILE A 78 2.39 7.53 8.00
N HIS A 79 3.29 8.26 8.66
CA HIS A 79 4.64 7.77 8.95
C HIS A 79 4.63 6.49 9.78
N GLU A 80 3.89 6.45 10.88
CA GLU A 80 3.78 5.28 11.75
C GLU A 80 3.20 4.08 11.00
N LEU A 81 2.22 4.30 10.13
CA LEU A 81 1.64 3.24 9.32
C LEU A 81 2.62 2.71 8.26
N ALA A 82 3.29 3.62 7.53
CA ALA A 82 4.28 3.25 6.53
C ALA A 82 5.45 2.50 7.15
N GLU A 83 5.91 2.89 8.35
CA GLU A 83 6.95 2.21 9.10
C GLU A 83 6.54 0.77 9.45
N ARG A 84 5.33 0.59 10.01
CA ARG A 84 4.81 -0.76 10.31
C ARG A 84 4.75 -1.65 9.08
N TYR A 85 4.41 -1.09 7.92
CA TYR A 85 4.39 -1.83 6.67
C TYR A 85 5.79 -2.11 6.12
N PHE A 86 6.72 -1.19 6.27
CA PHE A 86 8.10 -1.39 5.87
C PHE A 86 8.77 -2.50 6.69
N GLU A 87 8.54 -2.55 8.00
CA GLU A 87 9.02 -3.63 8.84
C GLU A 87 8.44 -4.99 8.41
N LYS A 88 7.15 -5.04 8.07
CA LYS A 88 6.55 -6.26 7.48
C LYS A 88 7.17 -6.62 6.12
N PHE A 89 7.54 -5.64 5.31
CA PHE A 89 8.20 -5.86 4.02
C PHE A 89 9.59 -6.48 4.20
N ARG A 90 10.35 -6.05 5.21
CA ARG A 90 11.72 -6.54 5.48
C ARG A 90 11.78 -8.00 5.94
N ILE A 91 10.70 -8.53 6.52
CA ILE A 91 10.62 -9.91 7.02
C ILE A 91 10.19 -10.88 5.90
N LYS A 92 9.65 -10.36 4.79
CA LYS A 92 9.14 -11.16 3.67
C LYS A 92 10.27 -11.66 2.77
#